data_AF-A0A2H3JG19-F1
#
_entry.id   AF-A0A2H3JG19-F1
#
_cell.length_a   1.000
_cell.length_b   1.000
_cell.length_c   1.000
_cell.angle_alpha   90.00
_cell.angle_beta   90.00
_cell.angle_gamma   90.00
#
_symmetry.space_group_name_H-M   'P 1'
#
loop_
_entity.id
_entity.type
_entity.pdbx_description
1 polymer ?
#
loop_
_entity_poly.entity_id
_entity_poly.type
_entity_poly.pdbx_seq_one_letter_code
_entity_poly.pdbx_strand_id
1 'polypeptide(L)'
;MGGQHRYVQSLWLSPWGMVKLAKTAVAVLQPLFDSNGTVQTMPVPAPPPPASSKVPIEIWEQVIDILWDEPATLRSCLLVCRKWRDRSWYHLRKVGARSILHEREQVHQLAKLVRAAPGYRHALRTMYIGGCQGEREQNGIAHLGVFAAMLAGQLPCLEKLGIIHGIWRTGSMNAGFFLHLSALSSVTELVLRDVAFPSISIFGRFIWSFPNLDQLSIEGPITFGNPEQAHGEATRTMFPAKRICLRVAFLSEGITQALIVTTAAAHCTVLWLALESMTLAEVERAELQRLLRSVGRSVPRFKLIIWSPITTSLSNEDEVMVTSFIGE
;
A
#
# COMPACT_ATOMS: atom_id res chain seq x y z
N MET A 1 56.77 4.35 -45.92
CA MET A 1 56.37 5.20 -44.78
C MET A 1 54.86 5.41 -44.85
N GLY A 2 54.14 5.12 -43.75
CA GLY A 2 52.72 5.42 -43.49
C GLY A 2 51.73 4.56 -44.28
N GLY A 3 50.88 3.70 -43.73
CA GLY A 3 50.29 3.63 -42.39
C GLY A 3 48.78 3.43 -42.54
N GLN A 4 48.35 2.20 -42.84
CA GLN A 4 46.94 1.82 -42.89
C GLN A 4 46.35 1.82 -41.47
N HIS A 5 45.60 2.86 -41.13
CA HIS A 5 44.70 2.84 -39.97
C HIS A 5 43.48 1.96 -40.29
N ARG A 6 43.54 0.69 -39.88
CA ARG A 6 42.35 -0.14 -39.70
C ARG A 6 41.56 0.38 -38.50
N TYR A 7 40.43 1.02 -38.77
CA TYR A 7 39.37 1.23 -37.77
C TYR A 7 38.83 -0.14 -37.35
N VAL A 8 39.27 -0.63 -36.19
CA VAL A 8 38.59 -1.72 -35.48
C VAL A 8 37.32 -1.12 -34.90
N GLN A 9 36.18 -1.35 -35.56
CA GLN A 9 34.87 -1.11 -34.97
C GLN A 9 34.74 -2.00 -33.74
N SER A 10 34.90 -1.39 -32.57
CA SER A 10 34.55 -1.97 -31.30
C SER A 10 33.03 -2.14 -31.24
N LEU A 11 32.58 -3.38 -31.39
CA LEU A 11 31.23 -3.86 -31.07
C LEU A 11 30.95 -3.68 -29.57
N TRP A 12 30.83 -2.43 -29.12
CA TRP A 12 30.12 -2.13 -27.88
C TRP A 12 28.64 -2.29 -28.21
N LEU A 13 28.09 -3.45 -27.83
CA LEU A 13 26.66 -3.69 -27.83
C LEU A 13 26.01 -2.53 -27.07
N SER A 14 25.15 -1.79 -27.74
CA SER A 14 24.32 -0.77 -27.10
C SER A 14 23.62 -1.37 -25.87
N PRO A 15 23.23 -0.55 -24.88
CA PRO A 15 22.49 -1.04 -23.70
C PRO A 15 21.30 -1.94 -24.09
N TRP A 16 20.65 -1.64 -25.22
CA TRP A 16 19.58 -2.44 -25.82
C TRP A 16 20.04 -3.81 -26.36
N GLY A 17 21.24 -3.91 -26.92
CA GLY A 17 21.85 -5.18 -27.33
C GLY A 17 22.18 -6.09 -26.15
N MET A 18 22.63 -5.52 -25.03
CA MET A 18 22.89 -6.24 -23.77
C MET A 18 21.59 -6.71 -23.11
N VAL A 19 20.54 -5.88 -23.10
CA VAL A 19 19.20 -6.29 -22.64
C VAL A 19 18.63 -7.41 -23.51
N LYS A 20 18.83 -7.36 -24.84
CA LYS A 20 18.40 -8.42 -25.75
C LYS A 20 19.15 -9.72 -25.49
N LEU A 21 20.47 -9.69 -25.25
CA LEU A 21 21.25 -10.86 -24.86
C LEU A 21 20.84 -11.42 -23.49
N ALA A 22 20.57 -10.56 -22.51
CA ALA A 22 20.08 -10.99 -21.20
C ALA A 22 18.69 -11.64 -21.30
N LYS A 23 17.76 -11.04 -22.04
CA LYS A 23 16.44 -11.62 -22.33
C LYS A 23 16.55 -12.94 -23.11
N THR A 24 17.51 -13.07 -24.02
CA THR A 24 17.75 -14.30 -24.79
C THR A 24 18.36 -15.39 -23.91
N ALA A 25 19.34 -15.08 -23.07
CA ALA A 25 19.93 -16.02 -22.12
C ALA A 25 18.90 -16.49 -21.08
N VAL A 26 18.03 -15.59 -20.62
CA VAL A 26 16.90 -15.92 -19.75
C VAL A 26 15.86 -16.78 -20.47
N ALA A 27 15.53 -16.47 -21.72
CA ALA A 27 14.58 -17.25 -22.52
C ALA A 27 15.07 -18.68 -22.83
N VAL A 28 16.39 -18.88 -22.95
CA VAL A 28 17.01 -20.21 -23.12
C VAL A 28 16.92 -21.04 -21.84
N LEU A 29 16.90 -20.41 -20.66
CA LEU A 29 16.76 -21.09 -19.37
C LEU A 29 15.30 -21.29 -18.93
N GLN A 30 14.35 -20.64 -19.60
CA GLN A 30 12.92 -20.64 -19.29
C GLN A 30 12.19 -21.99 -19.51
N PRO A 31 12.58 -22.89 -20.43
CA PRO A 31 11.89 -24.18 -20.63
C PRO A 31 12.17 -25.25 -19.57
N LEU A 32 12.91 -24.94 -18.50
CA LEU A 32 13.38 -25.95 -17.55
C LEU A 32 12.39 -26.31 -16.42
N PHE A 33 11.16 -25.78 -16.41
CA PHE A 33 10.19 -26.09 -15.34
C PHE A 33 8.73 -26.14 -15.80
N ASP A 34 8.08 -27.26 -15.50
CA ASP A 34 6.63 -27.42 -15.48
C ASP A 34 6.02 -26.82 -14.19
N SER A 35 4.70 -26.62 -14.18
CA SER A 35 3.90 -25.92 -13.16
C SER A 35 4.04 -26.40 -11.70
N ASN A 36 4.79 -27.48 -11.44
CA ASN A 36 5.04 -28.04 -10.10
C ASN A 36 6.50 -27.90 -9.60
N GLY A 37 7.38 -27.17 -10.30
CA GLY A 37 8.72 -26.84 -9.78
C GLY A 37 9.68 -28.02 -9.62
N THR A 38 9.45 -29.15 -10.31
CA THR A 38 10.35 -30.29 -10.34
C THR A 38 11.36 -30.15 -11.48
N VAL A 39 12.65 -30.25 -11.17
CA VAL A 39 13.75 -30.23 -12.16
C VAL A 39 13.70 -31.53 -12.96
N GLN A 40 13.48 -31.46 -14.28
CA GLN A 40 13.72 -32.62 -15.15
C GLN A 40 15.22 -32.96 -15.13
N THR A 41 15.57 -34.15 -14.68
CA THR A 41 16.91 -34.71 -14.79
C THR A 41 17.19 -35.07 -16.24
N MET A 42 17.99 -34.27 -16.94
CA MET A 42 18.60 -34.63 -18.22
C MET A 42 20.07 -35.06 -18.06
N PRO A 43 20.60 -35.90 -18.98
CA PRO A 43 21.97 -36.42 -18.91
C PRO A 43 22.99 -35.31 -19.12
N VAL A 44 24.06 -35.33 -18.33
CA VAL A 44 25.18 -34.36 -18.40
C VAL A 44 25.87 -34.44 -19.77
N PRO A 45 25.81 -33.41 -20.63
CA PRO A 45 26.68 -33.30 -21.80
C PRO A 45 28.05 -32.77 -21.36
N ALA A 46 29.10 -33.23 -22.05
CA ALA A 46 30.49 -32.81 -21.81
C ALA A 46 30.65 -31.28 -21.78
N PRO A 47 31.56 -30.74 -20.95
CA PRO A 47 31.69 -29.31 -20.74
C PRO A 47 32.13 -28.60 -22.03
N PRO A 48 31.41 -27.56 -22.50
CA PRO A 48 31.91 -26.71 -23.57
C PRO A 48 33.09 -25.85 -23.06
N PRO A 49 34.02 -25.46 -23.94
CA PRO A 49 35.24 -24.74 -23.56
C PRO A 49 34.94 -23.37 -22.92
N PRO A 50 35.76 -22.90 -21.95
CA PRO A 50 35.51 -21.68 -21.20
C PRO A 50 35.84 -20.43 -22.03
N ALA A 51 34.88 -20.01 -22.85
CA ALA A 51 34.76 -18.62 -23.28
C ALA A 51 33.64 -17.97 -22.46
N SER A 52 33.81 -17.92 -21.13
CA SER A 52 32.97 -17.08 -20.30
C SER A 52 33.14 -15.63 -20.76
N SER A 53 32.04 -15.01 -21.17
CA SER A 53 31.99 -13.60 -21.53
C SER A 53 32.61 -12.76 -20.40
N LYS A 54 33.79 -12.15 -20.67
CA LYS A 54 34.52 -11.29 -19.72
C LYS A 54 33.85 -9.92 -19.56
N VAL A 55 32.55 -9.91 -19.27
CA VAL A 55 31.85 -8.69 -18.89
C VAL A 55 32.02 -8.54 -17.37
N PRO A 56 32.61 -7.44 -16.89
CA PRO A 56 32.74 -7.17 -15.45
C PRO A 56 31.39 -7.23 -14.74
N ILE A 57 31.38 -7.59 -13.45
CA ILE A 57 30.12 -7.75 -12.71
C ILE A 57 29.35 -6.44 -12.64
N GLU A 58 30.04 -5.31 -12.57
CA GLU A 58 29.48 -3.96 -12.47
C GLU A 58 28.58 -3.66 -13.68
N ILE A 59 28.98 -4.14 -14.86
CA ILE A 59 28.18 -3.99 -16.08
C ILE A 59 26.92 -4.87 -16.01
N TRP A 60 27.03 -6.09 -15.48
CA TRP A 60 25.85 -6.94 -15.26
C TRP A 60 24.92 -6.40 -14.19
N GLU A 61 25.44 -5.78 -13.14
CA GLU A 61 24.64 -5.10 -12.13
C GLU A 61 23.89 -3.92 -12.74
N GLN A 62 24.50 -3.13 -13.62
CA GLN A 62 23.81 -2.08 -14.38
C GLN A 62 22.72 -2.64 -15.30
N VAL A 63 22.97 -3.77 -15.97
CA VAL A 63 21.93 -4.45 -16.77
C VAL A 63 20.78 -4.90 -15.87
N ILE A 64 21.06 -5.50 -14.72
CA ILE A 64 20.05 -5.90 -13.74
C ILE A 64 19.30 -4.68 -13.19
N ASP A 65 19.99 -3.55 -13.00
CA ASP A 65 19.39 -2.29 -12.59
C ASP A 65 18.43 -1.73 -13.65
N ILE A 66 18.71 -1.92 -14.94
CA ILE A 66 17.80 -1.57 -16.02
C ILE A 66 16.57 -2.49 -16.04
N LEU A 67 16.72 -3.75 -15.61
CA LEU A 67 15.64 -4.74 -15.52
C LEU A 67 14.76 -4.60 -14.27
N TRP A 68 14.89 -3.51 -13.51
CA TRP A 68 14.19 -3.28 -12.25
C TRP A 68 12.65 -3.40 -12.34
N ASP A 69 12.06 -3.18 -13.51
CA ASP A 69 10.61 -3.22 -13.78
C ASP A 69 10.12 -4.54 -14.41
N GLU A 70 11.03 -5.51 -14.59
CA GLU A 70 10.77 -6.82 -15.21
C GLU A 70 10.94 -7.95 -14.17
N PRO A 71 9.98 -8.12 -13.24
CA PRO A 71 10.14 -9.03 -12.11
C PRO A 71 10.30 -10.50 -12.53
N ALA A 72 9.70 -10.92 -13.65
CA ALA A 72 9.91 -12.25 -14.20
C ALA A 72 11.38 -12.47 -14.61
N THR A 73 11.99 -11.50 -15.27
CA THR A 73 13.39 -11.55 -15.69
C THR A 73 14.33 -11.49 -14.49
N LEU A 74 14.06 -10.63 -13.50
CA LEU A 74 14.84 -10.57 -12.26
C LEU A 74 14.83 -11.90 -11.50
N ARG A 75 13.73 -12.67 -11.53
CA ARG A 75 13.68 -14.00 -10.92
C ARG A 75 14.58 -15.00 -11.63
N SER A 76 14.62 -14.97 -12.96
CA SER A 76 15.58 -15.77 -13.71
C SER A 76 17.01 -15.38 -13.37
N CYS A 77 17.30 -14.09 -13.18
CA CYS A 77 18.60 -13.61 -12.74
C CYS A 77 19.02 -14.12 -11.34
N LEU A 78 18.08 -14.42 -10.44
CA LEU A 78 18.37 -15.04 -9.12
C LEU A 78 19.04 -16.42 -9.24
N LEU A 79 18.82 -17.11 -10.37
CA LEU A 79 19.27 -18.47 -10.62
C LEU A 79 20.61 -18.53 -11.35
N VAL A 80 21.06 -17.43 -11.95
CA VAL A 80 22.28 -17.40 -12.78
C VAL A 80 23.54 -17.56 -11.92
N CYS A 81 23.75 -16.68 -10.93
CA CYS A 81 24.88 -16.78 -10.00
C CYS A 81 24.61 -15.99 -8.71
N ARG A 82 25.48 -16.14 -7.69
CA ARG A 82 25.33 -15.44 -6.39
C ARG A 82 25.31 -13.91 -6.55
N LYS A 83 26.23 -13.34 -7.34
CA LYS A 83 26.32 -11.88 -7.51
C LYS A 83 25.08 -11.29 -8.19
N TRP A 84 24.54 -11.97 -9.22
CA TRP A 84 23.28 -11.57 -9.85
C TRP A 84 22.11 -11.72 -8.90
N ARG A 85 22.12 -12.77 -8.07
CA ARG A 85 21.10 -13.00 -7.07
C ARG A 85 21.01 -11.84 -6.10
N ASP A 86 22.11 -11.36 -5.55
CA ASP A 86 22.08 -10.28 -4.55
C ASP A 86 21.45 -9.00 -5.13
N ARG A 87 21.86 -8.60 -6.35
CA ARG A 87 21.32 -7.40 -7.01
C ARG A 87 19.87 -7.57 -7.48
N SER A 88 19.51 -8.74 -8.03
CA SER A 88 18.15 -9.01 -8.47
C SER A 88 17.18 -9.13 -7.30
N TRP A 89 17.65 -9.73 -6.20
CA TRP A 89 16.88 -9.85 -4.98
C TRP A 89 16.73 -8.51 -4.26
N TYR A 90 17.73 -7.63 -4.33
CA TYR A 90 17.59 -6.24 -3.91
C TYR A 90 16.43 -5.55 -4.64
N HIS A 91 16.32 -5.65 -5.96
CA HIS A 91 15.20 -5.04 -6.70
C HIS A 91 13.85 -5.69 -6.41
N LEU A 92 13.79 -7.02 -6.35
CA LEU A 92 12.57 -7.75 -6.00
C LEU A 92 12.09 -7.40 -4.58
N ARG A 93 13.02 -7.29 -3.62
CA ARG A 93 12.70 -6.80 -2.27
C ARG A 93 12.34 -5.33 -2.27
N LYS A 94 13.03 -4.47 -3.02
CA LYS A 94 12.77 -3.02 -3.03
C LYS A 94 11.37 -2.72 -3.56
N VAL A 95 10.96 -3.35 -4.65
CA VAL A 95 9.58 -3.25 -5.17
C VAL A 95 8.58 -3.74 -4.11
N GLY A 96 8.97 -4.79 -3.38
CA GLY A 96 8.14 -5.37 -2.34
C GLY A 96 8.15 -4.73 -0.95
N ALA A 97 9.17 -3.93 -0.67
CA ALA A 97 9.38 -3.17 0.55
C ALA A 97 8.99 -1.70 0.37
N ARG A 98 8.51 -1.32 -0.83
CA ARG A 98 7.75 -0.09 -1.01
C ARG A 98 6.50 -0.22 -0.17
N SER A 99 6.59 0.27 1.05
CA SER A 99 5.47 0.33 1.97
C SER A 99 4.37 1.22 1.38
N ILE A 100 4.72 2.25 0.60
CA ILE A 100 3.80 3.22 0.04
C ILE A 100 3.89 3.24 -1.49
N LEU A 101 2.75 3.05 -2.16
CA LEU A 101 2.58 3.23 -3.60
C LEU A 101 2.06 4.65 -3.85
N HIS A 102 2.87 5.49 -4.49
CA HIS A 102 2.51 6.87 -4.84
C HIS A 102 2.05 7.01 -6.29
N GLU A 103 2.42 6.07 -7.17
CA GLU A 103 2.24 6.23 -8.62
C GLU A 103 1.58 5.02 -9.26
N ARG A 104 0.95 5.26 -10.41
CA ARG A 104 0.27 4.23 -11.21
C ARG A 104 1.26 3.16 -11.68
N GLU A 105 2.46 3.55 -12.07
CA GLU A 105 3.53 2.69 -12.56
C GLU A 105 3.94 1.68 -11.48
N GLN A 106 4.01 2.12 -10.23
CA GLN A 106 4.34 1.27 -9.09
C GLN A 106 3.27 0.20 -8.86
N VAL A 107 1.99 0.54 -9.03
CA VAL A 107 0.87 -0.42 -8.99
C VAL A 107 1.00 -1.47 -10.10
N HIS A 108 1.36 -1.04 -11.33
CA HIS A 108 1.54 -1.98 -12.45
C HIS A 108 2.71 -2.94 -12.20
N GLN A 109 3.82 -2.44 -11.67
CA GLN A 109 4.98 -3.25 -11.31
C GLN A 109 4.64 -4.26 -10.22
N LEU A 110 3.94 -3.83 -9.17
CA LEU A 110 3.46 -4.73 -8.13
C LEU A 110 2.56 -5.82 -8.71
N ALA A 111 1.61 -5.44 -9.57
CA ALA A 111 0.71 -6.40 -10.21
C ALA A 111 1.46 -7.39 -11.11
N LYS A 112 2.49 -6.95 -11.86
CA LYS A 112 3.39 -7.86 -12.59
C LYS A 112 4.11 -8.82 -11.65
N LEU A 113 4.63 -8.33 -10.53
CA LEU A 113 5.36 -9.13 -9.54
C LEU A 113 4.46 -10.18 -8.87
N VAL A 114 3.27 -9.77 -8.40
CA VAL A 114 2.25 -10.64 -7.80
C VAL A 114 1.84 -11.76 -8.77
N ARG A 115 1.70 -11.45 -10.06
CA ARG A 115 1.41 -12.45 -11.10
C ARG A 115 2.59 -13.38 -11.35
N ALA A 116 3.80 -12.84 -11.47
CA ALA A 116 5.01 -13.62 -11.74
C ALA A 116 5.46 -14.46 -10.53
N ALA A 117 5.04 -14.12 -9.31
CA ALA A 117 5.47 -14.74 -8.06
C ALA A 117 4.33 -15.04 -7.09
N PRO A 118 3.69 -16.23 -7.19
CA PRO A 118 2.62 -16.63 -6.28
C PRO A 118 3.03 -16.62 -4.80
N GLY A 119 4.25 -17.06 -4.47
CA GLY A 119 4.76 -17.01 -3.09
C GLY A 119 4.88 -15.58 -2.53
N TYR A 120 5.00 -14.57 -3.41
CA TYR A 120 5.06 -13.17 -3.02
C TYR A 120 3.70 -12.63 -2.56
N ARG A 121 2.60 -13.20 -3.06
CA ARG A 121 1.22 -12.81 -2.70
C ARG A 121 0.93 -13.01 -1.21
N HIS A 122 1.53 -14.04 -0.62
CA HIS A 122 1.36 -14.38 0.80
C HIS A 122 2.27 -13.57 1.73
N ALA A 123 3.33 -12.96 1.20
CA ALA A 123 4.23 -12.13 1.98
C ALA A 123 3.69 -10.70 2.18
N LEU A 124 2.78 -10.24 1.33
CA LEU A 124 2.19 -8.91 1.37
C LEU A 124 1.06 -8.84 2.42
N ARG A 125 1.43 -8.46 3.64
CA ARG A 125 0.46 -8.23 4.74
C ARG A 125 0.02 -6.79 4.91
N THR A 126 0.89 -5.85 4.57
CA THR A 126 0.66 -4.42 4.77
C THR A 126 1.00 -3.66 3.51
N MET A 127 0.10 -2.79 3.08
CA MET A 127 0.29 -1.89 1.95
C MET A 127 -0.23 -0.51 2.28
N TYR A 128 0.47 0.51 1.81
CA TYR A 128 0.01 1.89 1.84
C TYR A 128 -0.06 2.44 0.43
N ILE A 129 -1.00 3.36 0.22
CA ILE A 129 -1.22 4.06 -1.04
C ILE A 129 -1.19 5.54 -0.72
N GLY A 130 -0.18 6.22 -1.25
CA GLY A 130 0.13 7.61 -0.96
C GLY A 130 -0.33 8.52 -2.09
N GLY A 131 -0.73 9.76 -1.81
CA GLY A 131 -0.85 10.76 -2.87
C GLY A 131 0.50 10.99 -3.58
N CYS A 132 0.49 11.28 -4.88
CA CYS A 132 1.72 11.63 -5.61
C CYS A 132 2.34 12.89 -5.00
N GLN A 133 3.63 12.88 -4.68
CA GLN A 133 4.36 14.10 -4.31
C GLN A 133 4.84 14.79 -5.58
N GLY A 134 4.23 15.92 -5.94
CA GLY A 134 4.66 16.76 -7.07
C GLY A 134 4.21 18.21 -6.88
N GLU A 135 5.05 19.16 -7.28
CA GLU A 135 4.88 20.62 -7.07
C GLU A 135 3.62 21.23 -7.68
N ARG A 136 2.95 20.50 -8.59
CA ARG A 136 1.64 20.90 -9.10
C ARG A 136 0.62 20.04 -8.42
N GLU A 137 -0.22 20.61 -7.56
CA GLU A 137 -1.63 20.25 -7.28
C GLU A 137 -2.11 18.85 -7.74
N GLN A 138 -1.34 17.77 -7.54
CA GLN A 138 -1.55 16.44 -8.15
C GLN A 138 -1.39 15.35 -7.09
N ASN A 139 -1.68 15.63 -5.83
CA ASN A 139 -1.79 14.62 -4.76
C ASN A 139 -3.02 13.72 -4.93
N GLY A 140 -3.47 13.50 -6.17
CA GLY A 140 -4.60 12.64 -6.50
C GLY A 140 -4.24 11.19 -6.30
N ILE A 141 -5.15 10.42 -5.72
CA ILE A 141 -4.96 8.96 -5.53
C ILE A 141 -5.69 8.13 -6.58
N ALA A 142 -5.71 8.59 -7.83
CA ALA A 142 -6.36 7.85 -8.92
C ALA A 142 -5.79 6.43 -9.12
N HIS A 143 -4.53 6.22 -8.73
CA HIS A 143 -3.88 4.91 -8.75
C HIS A 143 -4.45 3.93 -7.70
N LEU A 144 -5.21 4.38 -6.69
CA LEU A 144 -6.00 3.52 -5.82
C LEU A 144 -7.05 2.73 -6.60
N GLY A 145 -7.70 3.37 -7.59
CA GLY A 145 -8.65 2.68 -8.47
C GLY A 145 -8.00 1.61 -9.33
N VAL A 146 -6.79 1.90 -9.83
CA VAL A 146 -5.95 0.95 -10.58
C VAL A 146 -5.53 -0.21 -9.68
N PHE A 147 -5.11 0.09 -8.46
CA PHE A 147 -4.74 -0.90 -7.46
C PHE A 147 -5.89 -1.87 -7.20
N ALA A 148 -7.08 -1.34 -6.90
CA ALA A 148 -8.27 -2.15 -6.69
C ALA A 148 -8.57 -3.02 -7.92
N ALA A 149 -8.58 -2.44 -9.13
CA ALA A 149 -8.90 -3.19 -10.35
C ALA A 149 -7.88 -4.30 -10.69
N MET A 150 -6.59 -4.07 -10.46
CA MET A 150 -5.53 -5.01 -10.85
C MET A 150 -5.21 -6.07 -9.79
N LEU A 151 -5.46 -5.77 -8.51
CA LEU A 151 -5.03 -6.60 -7.37
C LEU A 151 -6.18 -7.13 -6.53
N ALA A 152 -7.43 -6.75 -6.83
CA ALA A 152 -8.64 -7.39 -6.29
C ALA A 152 -8.54 -8.93 -6.40
N GLY A 153 -8.71 -9.62 -5.27
CA GLY A 153 -8.62 -11.08 -5.20
C GLY A 153 -7.23 -11.69 -5.44
N GLN A 154 -6.18 -10.89 -5.66
CA GLN A 154 -4.80 -11.39 -5.89
C GLN A 154 -3.92 -11.34 -4.64
N LEU A 155 -4.40 -10.73 -3.55
CA LEU A 155 -3.66 -10.48 -2.31
C LEU A 155 -4.37 -11.16 -1.13
N PRO A 156 -4.26 -12.49 -0.98
CA PRO A 156 -5.05 -13.25 0.00
C PRO A 156 -4.63 -13.01 1.46
N CYS A 157 -3.47 -12.41 1.69
CA CYS A 157 -2.92 -12.18 3.03
C CYS A 157 -2.78 -10.69 3.36
N LEU A 158 -3.36 -9.79 2.56
CA LEU A 158 -3.28 -8.35 2.82
C LEU A 158 -4.21 -7.97 3.97
N GLU A 159 -3.67 -7.85 5.17
CA GLU A 159 -4.40 -7.57 6.41
C GLU A 159 -4.59 -6.07 6.61
N LYS A 160 -3.57 -5.27 6.29
CA LYS A 160 -3.54 -3.83 6.54
C LYS A 160 -3.40 -3.04 5.25
N LEU A 161 -4.37 -2.16 4.99
CA LEU A 161 -4.34 -1.19 3.90
C LEU A 161 -4.35 0.23 4.48
N GLY A 162 -3.43 1.08 4.04
CA GLY A 162 -3.42 2.48 4.44
C GLY A 162 -3.50 3.45 3.27
N ILE A 163 -4.21 4.55 3.43
CA ILE A 163 -4.23 5.67 2.50
C ILE A 163 -3.60 6.88 3.19
N ILE A 164 -2.57 7.45 2.57
CA ILE A 164 -1.77 8.53 3.17
C ILE A 164 -1.68 9.73 2.21
N HIS A 165 -1.87 10.95 2.70
CA HIS A 165 -1.71 12.20 1.94
C HIS A 165 -2.50 12.23 0.62
N GLY A 166 -3.69 11.64 0.61
CA GLY A 166 -4.43 11.34 -0.62
C GLY A 166 -5.62 12.25 -0.86
N ILE A 167 -5.70 12.87 -2.04
CA ILE A 167 -6.86 13.66 -2.47
C ILE A 167 -7.73 12.84 -3.43
N TRP A 168 -8.96 12.56 -3.02
CA TRP A 168 -9.97 11.92 -3.86
C TRP A 168 -10.66 12.99 -4.70
N ARG A 169 -10.63 12.84 -6.03
CA ARG A 169 -11.31 13.75 -6.95
C ARG A 169 -12.62 13.14 -7.43
N THR A 170 -13.64 13.97 -7.59
CA THR A 170 -14.90 13.56 -8.22
C THR A 170 -14.61 13.00 -9.62
N GLY A 171 -15.12 11.80 -9.90
CA GLY A 171 -14.92 11.12 -11.19
C GLY A 171 -13.58 10.39 -11.37
N SER A 172 -12.67 10.41 -10.38
CA SER A 172 -11.39 9.68 -10.49
C SER A 172 -11.51 8.16 -10.27
N MET A 173 -12.72 7.66 -9.99
CA MET A 173 -12.97 6.26 -9.65
C MET A 173 -13.99 5.65 -10.59
N ASN A 174 -13.69 4.44 -11.07
CA ASN A 174 -14.54 3.71 -11.97
C ASN A 174 -15.83 3.22 -11.26
N ALA A 175 -16.87 2.93 -12.04
CA ALA A 175 -18.16 2.47 -11.48
C ALA A 175 -18.04 1.18 -10.64
N GLY A 176 -17.04 0.33 -10.94
CA GLY A 176 -16.74 -0.90 -10.21
C GLY A 176 -15.78 -0.74 -9.02
N PHE A 177 -15.34 0.47 -8.67
CA PHE A 177 -14.27 0.70 -7.71
C PHE A 177 -14.51 0.01 -6.36
N PHE A 178 -15.65 0.30 -5.75
CA PHE A 178 -16.05 -0.26 -4.45
C PHE A 178 -16.26 -1.78 -4.51
N LEU A 179 -16.71 -2.30 -5.66
CA LEU A 179 -16.82 -3.74 -5.88
C LEU A 179 -15.43 -4.41 -5.89
N HIS A 180 -14.45 -3.80 -6.55
CA HIS A 180 -13.07 -4.30 -6.51
C HIS A 180 -12.46 -4.28 -5.10
N LEU A 181 -12.76 -3.23 -4.31
CA LEU A 181 -12.34 -3.19 -2.91
C LEU A 181 -12.99 -4.32 -2.10
N SER A 182 -14.24 -4.68 -2.39
CA SER A 182 -14.90 -5.80 -1.69
C SER A 182 -14.25 -7.16 -1.93
N ALA A 183 -13.52 -7.32 -3.04
CA ALA A 183 -12.72 -8.50 -3.31
C ALA A 183 -11.39 -8.53 -2.53
N LEU A 184 -11.03 -7.46 -1.80
CA LEU A 184 -9.92 -7.44 -0.84
C LEU A 184 -10.40 -7.92 0.54
N SER A 185 -10.97 -9.12 0.58
CA SER A 185 -11.59 -9.69 1.78
C SER A 185 -10.59 -10.03 2.90
N SER A 186 -9.29 -10.02 2.65
CA SER A 186 -8.30 -10.20 3.72
C SER A 186 -8.07 -8.95 4.56
N VAL A 187 -8.50 -7.77 4.09
CA VAL A 187 -8.23 -6.50 4.76
C VAL A 187 -9.09 -6.40 6.02
N THR A 188 -8.43 -6.37 7.17
CA THR A 188 -9.02 -6.24 8.51
C THR A 188 -8.72 -4.90 9.15
N GLU A 189 -7.65 -4.22 8.71
CA GLU A 189 -7.25 -2.91 9.20
C GLU A 189 -7.15 -1.89 8.07
N LEU A 190 -7.88 -0.77 8.21
CA LEU A 190 -7.79 0.39 7.32
C LEU A 190 -7.19 1.57 8.08
N VAL A 191 -6.14 2.18 7.52
CA VAL A 191 -5.51 3.39 8.07
C VAL A 191 -5.71 4.57 7.14
N LEU A 192 -6.20 5.69 7.67
CA LEU A 192 -6.37 6.94 6.93
C LEU A 192 -5.52 8.02 7.60
N ARG A 193 -4.65 8.66 6.83
CA ARG A 193 -3.81 9.76 7.29
C ARG A 193 -3.78 10.87 6.25
N ASP A 194 -4.17 12.08 6.63
CA ASP A 194 -4.15 13.26 5.74
C ASP A 194 -4.90 13.03 4.42
N VAL A 195 -6.17 12.59 4.49
CA VAL A 195 -6.96 12.19 3.32
C VAL A 195 -8.09 13.18 3.08
N ALA A 196 -8.27 13.63 1.83
CA ALA A 196 -9.41 14.43 1.41
C ALA A 196 -10.38 13.58 0.61
N PHE A 197 -11.60 13.39 1.12
CA PHE A 197 -12.68 12.69 0.41
C PHE A 197 -13.59 13.69 -0.31
N PRO A 198 -14.27 13.29 -1.41
CA PRO A 198 -15.16 14.20 -2.12
C PRO A 198 -16.45 14.49 -1.32
N SER A 199 -16.88 13.54 -0.48
CA SER A 199 -18.04 13.67 0.40
C SER A 199 -18.02 12.62 1.52
N ILE A 200 -18.85 12.83 2.55
CA ILE A 200 -19.06 11.88 3.65
C ILE A 200 -19.60 10.54 3.13
N SER A 201 -20.50 10.56 2.16
CA SER A 201 -21.09 9.35 1.58
C SER A 201 -20.03 8.48 0.90
N ILE A 202 -19.08 9.09 0.19
CA ILE A 202 -17.96 8.36 -0.43
C ILE A 202 -17.05 7.75 0.63
N PHE A 203 -16.77 8.46 1.71
CA PHE A 203 -16.02 7.93 2.85
C PHE A 203 -16.71 6.71 3.49
N GLY A 204 -18.03 6.79 3.72
CA GLY A 204 -18.80 5.64 4.21
C GLY A 204 -18.74 4.44 3.28
N ARG A 205 -19.02 4.67 1.99
CA ARG A 205 -18.91 3.60 0.98
C ARG A 205 -17.52 2.99 0.95
N PHE A 206 -16.47 3.80 1.10
CA PHE A 206 -15.10 3.31 1.12
C PHE A 206 -14.83 2.38 2.30
N ILE A 207 -15.14 2.81 3.54
CA ILE A 207 -14.96 2.00 4.75
C ILE A 207 -15.70 0.67 4.63
N TRP A 208 -16.97 0.74 4.23
CA TRP A 208 -17.85 -0.42 4.20
C TRP A 208 -17.71 -1.27 2.94
N SER A 209 -16.80 -0.91 2.02
CA SER A 209 -16.45 -1.78 0.90
C SER A 209 -15.63 -2.98 1.34
N PHE A 210 -14.98 -2.94 2.50
CA PHE A 210 -14.14 -4.02 3.01
C PHE A 210 -14.98 -4.96 3.91
N PRO A 211 -15.33 -6.17 3.46
CA PRO A 211 -16.28 -7.03 4.18
C PRO A 211 -15.73 -7.51 5.53
N ASN A 212 -14.41 -7.65 5.64
CA ASN A 212 -13.74 -8.16 6.83
C ASN A 212 -13.04 -7.07 7.66
N LEU A 213 -13.37 -5.79 7.43
CA LEU A 213 -12.82 -4.71 8.23
C LEU A 213 -13.22 -4.83 9.71
N ASP A 214 -12.22 -4.84 10.58
CA ASP A 214 -12.38 -4.95 12.04
C ASP A 214 -11.77 -3.73 12.75
N GLN A 215 -10.83 -3.03 12.13
CA GLN A 215 -10.19 -1.84 12.68
C GLN A 215 -10.12 -0.71 11.65
N LEU A 216 -10.57 0.48 12.04
CA LEU A 216 -10.38 1.72 11.31
C LEU A 216 -9.52 2.67 12.15
N SER A 217 -8.38 3.07 11.62
CA SER A 217 -7.46 4.05 12.22
C SER A 217 -7.48 5.36 11.44
N ILE A 218 -7.74 6.46 12.12
CA ILE A 218 -7.68 7.83 11.59
C ILE A 218 -6.53 8.53 12.31
N GLU A 219 -5.41 8.70 11.61
CA GLU A 219 -4.12 9.14 12.17
C GLU A 219 -3.72 10.55 11.73
N GLY A 220 -4.67 11.31 11.20
CA GLY A 220 -4.47 12.68 10.75
C GLY A 220 -5.77 13.33 10.30
N PRO A 221 -5.74 14.60 9.88
CA PRO A 221 -6.90 15.30 9.36
C PRO A 221 -7.53 14.55 8.19
N ILE A 222 -8.86 14.42 8.23
CA ILE A 222 -9.68 14.04 7.09
C ILE A 222 -10.54 15.24 6.72
N THR A 223 -10.51 15.61 5.44
CA THR A 223 -11.33 16.69 4.90
C THR A 223 -12.37 16.12 3.95
N PHE A 224 -13.50 16.80 3.84
CA PHE A 224 -14.60 16.43 2.96
C PHE A 224 -14.88 17.58 2.00
N GLY A 225 -14.96 17.26 0.71
CA GLY A 225 -15.47 18.16 -0.31
C GLY A 225 -16.91 18.57 0.01
N ASN A 226 -17.26 19.76 -0.48
CA ASN A 226 -18.43 20.57 -0.13
C ASN A 226 -19.64 19.77 0.42
N PRO A 227 -20.02 19.95 1.71
CA PRO A 227 -21.06 19.14 2.37
C PRO A 227 -22.49 19.37 1.83
N GLU A 228 -22.73 20.41 1.04
CA GLU A 228 -24.06 20.79 0.56
C GLU A 228 -24.67 19.82 -0.46
N GLN A 229 -23.86 19.01 -1.16
CA GLN A 229 -24.39 17.99 -2.09
C GLN A 229 -24.80 16.68 -1.39
N ALA A 230 -24.61 16.55 -0.07
CA ALA A 230 -24.92 15.33 0.67
C ALA A 230 -26.42 15.11 0.94
N HIS A 231 -27.28 16.08 0.65
CA HIS A 231 -28.72 16.01 0.96
C HIS A 231 -29.57 15.27 -0.09
N GLY A 232 -29.00 14.87 -1.23
CA GLY A 232 -29.76 14.26 -2.35
C GLY A 232 -29.64 12.74 -2.50
N GLU A 233 -28.59 12.12 -1.98
CA GLU A 233 -28.29 10.70 -2.27
C GLU A 233 -27.87 9.92 -1.01
N ALA A 234 -28.60 10.12 0.10
CA ALA A 234 -28.66 9.12 1.15
C ALA A 234 -29.49 7.92 0.67
N THR A 235 -29.07 7.31 -0.44
CA THR A 235 -29.45 5.94 -0.78
C THR A 235 -29.09 5.13 0.45
N ARG A 236 -30.08 4.50 1.07
CA ARG A 236 -29.95 3.59 2.21
C ARG A 236 -29.00 2.45 1.82
N THR A 237 -27.71 2.71 1.76
CA THR A 237 -26.69 1.66 1.71
C THR A 237 -26.72 1.07 3.11
N MET A 238 -27.47 -0.02 3.23
CA MET A 238 -27.57 -0.81 4.43
C MET A 238 -26.18 -1.38 4.66
N PHE A 239 -25.38 -0.68 5.47
CA PHE A 239 -24.06 -1.14 5.82
C PHE A 239 -24.19 -2.39 6.67
N PRO A 240 -23.33 -3.40 6.47
CA PRO A 240 -23.41 -4.62 7.26
C PRO A 240 -23.31 -4.28 8.75
N ALA A 241 -24.12 -4.96 9.57
CA ALA A 241 -24.12 -4.79 11.03
C ALA A 241 -22.86 -5.40 11.66
N LYS A 242 -21.69 -4.93 11.21
CA LYS A 242 -20.40 -5.46 11.59
C LYS A 242 -19.73 -4.50 12.57
N ARG A 243 -19.32 -5.08 13.69
CA ARG A 243 -18.65 -4.39 14.77
C ARG A 243 -17.22 -3.99 14.37
N ILE A 244 -16.83 -2.74 14.64
CA ILE A 244 -15.52 -2.19 14.27
C ILE A 244 -14.82 -1.52 15.46
N CYS A 245 -13.50 -1.66 15.54
CA CYS A 245 -12.63 -0.91 16.44
C CYS A 245 -12.26 0.43 15.77
N LEU A 246 -12.63 1.55 16.40
CA LEU A 246 -12.28 2.88 15.92
C LEU A 246 -11.07 3.39 16.68
N ARG A 247 -10.00 3.74 15.97
CA ARG A 247 -8.87 4.49 16.51
C ARG A 247 -8.84 5.86 15.85
N VAL A 248 -8.95 6.91 16.64
CA VAL A 248 -9.01 8.29 16.15
C VAL A 248 -8.00 9.12 16.91
N ALA A 249 -6.93 9.51 16.22
CA ALA A 249 -5.89 10.38 16.75
C ALA A 249 -6.21 11.86 16.56
N PHE A 250 -7.11 12.18 15.62
CA PHE A 250 -7.52 13.54 15.30
C PHE A 250 -9.04 13.63 15.19
N LEU A 251 -9.65 14.52 15.95
CA LEU A 251 -11.11 14.72 15.94
C LEU A 251 -11.44 16.12 15.40
N SER A 252 -12.31 16.17 14.40
CA SER A 252 -12.88 17.40 13.86
C SER A 252 -14.40 17.26 13.72
N GLU A 253 -15.11 18.37 13.54
CA GLU A 253 -16.56 18.33 13.27
C GLU A 253 -16.88 17.44 12.05
N GLY A 254 -16.09 17.56 10.98
CA GLY A 254 -16.23 16.75 9.77
C GLY A 254 -16.04 15.25 10.03
N ILE A 255 -15.01 14.86 10.80
CA ILE A 255 -14.75 13.45 11.12
C ILE A 255 -15.86 12.89 12.00
N THR A 256 -16.26 13.63 13.04
CA THR A 256 -17.36 13.25 13.93
C THR A 256 -18.66 13.05 13.15
N GLN A 257 -19.03 14.03 12.33
CA GLN A 257 -20.22 13.96 11.50
C GLN A 257 -20.14 12.78 10.53
N ALA A 258 -18.99 12.55 9.91
CA ALA A 258 -18.80 11.44 9.00
C ALA A 258 -18.97 10.09 9.71
N LEU A 259 -18.32 9.87 10.85
CA LEU A 259 -18.44 8.62 11.62
C LEU A 259 -19.88 8.35 12.10
N ILE A 260 -20.63 9.40 12.43
CA ILE A 260 -22.05 9.29 12.84
C ILE A 260 -22.93 8.95 11.63
N VAL A 261 -22.83 9.75 10.55
CA VAL A 261 -23.65 9.59 9.34
C VAL A 261 -23.42 8.25 8.65
N THR A 262 -22.18 7.76 8.68
CA THR A 262 -21.81 6.49 8.03
C THR A 262 -22.03 5.29 8.93
N THR A 263 -22.65 5.49 10.10
CA THR A 263 -22.91 4.50 11.15
C THR A 263 -21.67 3.80 11.72
N ALA A 264 -20.46 4.20 11.33
CA ALA A 264 -19.21 3.66 11.89
C ALA A 264 -19.15 3.82 13.41
N ALA A 265 -19.61 4.97 13.93
CA ALA A 265 -19.73 5.22 15.36
C ALA A 265 -20.73 4.27 16.05
N ALA A 266 -21.87 4.00 15.43
CA ALA A 266 -22.92 3.13 15.97
C ALA A 266 -22.51 1.64 15.95
N HIS A 267 -21.62 1.25 15.05
CA HIS A 267 -21.07 -0.10 15.00
C HIS A 267 -19.75 -0.25 15.75
N CYS A 268 -19.31 0.79 16.46
CA CYS A 268 -18.07 0.74 17.21
C CYS A 268 -18.17 -0.29 18.36
N THR A 269 -17.11 -1.05 18.63
CA THR A 269 -17.00 -1.90 19.84
C THR A 269 -15.96 -1.43 20.81
N VAL A 270 -14.90 -0.84 20.27
CA VAL A 270 -13.83 -0.24 21.03
C VAL A 270 -13.48 1.08 20.36
N LEU A 271 -13.66 2.16 21.09
CA LEU A 271 -13.23 3.48 20.67
C LEU A 271 -11.93 3.80 21.39
N TRP A 272 -10.88 4.03 20.60
CA TRP A 272 -9.58 4.53 21.03
C TRP A 272 -9.45 5.96 20.54
N LEU A 273 -9.31 6.88 21.49
CA LEU A 273 -9.01 8.26 21.20
C LEU A 273 -7.57 8.50 21.66
N ALA A 274 -6.72 8.94 20.73
CA ALA A 274 -5.30 9.23 20.97
C ALA A 274 -5.04 10.68 20.56
N LEU A 275 -5.58 11.61 21.34
CA LEU A 275 -5.61 13.03 20.99
C LEU A 275 -4.32 13.67 21.51
N GLU A 276 -3.38 13.93 20.61
CA GLU A 276 -2.12 14.61 20.94
C GLU A 276 -2.42 16.05 21.39
N SER A 277 -1.87 16.45 22.53
CA SER A 277 -1.93 17.82 23.05
C SER A 277 -3.33 18.36 23.38
N MET A 278 -4.22 17.49 23.86
CA MET A 278 -5.56 17.93 24.26
C MET A 278 -5.60 18.54 25.67
N THR A 279 -6.10 19.76 25.78
CA THR A 279 -6.45 20.42 27.04
C THR A 279 -7.75 19.85 27.63
N LEU A 280 -7.97 20.00 28.94
CA LEU A 280 -9.22 19.55 29.59
C LEU A 280 -10.48 20.17 28.97
N ALA A 281 -10.40 21.44 28.53
CA ALA A 281 -11.47 22.14 27.83
C ALA A 281 -11.83 21.50 26.48
N GLU A 282 -10.88 20.81 25.85
CA GLU A 282 -11.13 20.10 24.60
C GLU A 282 -11.80 18.73 24.81
N VAL A 283 -11.83 18.20 26.04
CA VAL A 283 -12.64 17.02 26.41
C VAL A 283 -14.13 17.38 26.44
N GLU A 284 -14.44 18.64 26.72
CA GLU A 284 -15.81 19.18 26.69
C GLU A 284 -16.26 19.57 25.27
N ARG A 285 -15.41 19.37 24.25
CA ARG A 285 -15.76 19.65 22.85
C ARG A 285 -17.05 18.95 22.46
N ALA A 286 -17.93 19.72 21.81
CA ALA A 286 -19.23 19.24 21.34
C ALA A 286 -19.09 18.04 20.39
N GLU A 287 -17.99 17.98 19.64
CA GLU A 287 -17.65 16.89 18.72
C GLU A 287 -17.40 15.58 19.47
N LEU A 288 -16.59 15.60 20.52
CA LEU A 288 -16.31 14.42 21.33
C LEU A 288 -17.60 13.96 22.02
N GLN A 289 -18.35 14.87 22.62
CA GLN A 289 -19.63 14.54 23.27
C GLN A 289 -20.67 14.01 22.29
N ARG A 290 -20.69 14.48 21.04
CA ARG A 290 -21.54 13.94 19.97
C ARG A 290 -21.11 12.53 19.58
N LEU A 291 -19.81 12.30 19.38
CA LEU A 291 -19.28 10.98 19.05
C LEU A 291 -19.58 9.99 20.17
N LEU A 292 -19.28 10.34 21.43
CA LEU A 292 -19.54 9.51 22.61
C LEU A 292 -21.03 9.19 22.76
N ARG A 293 -21.94 10.14 22.51
CA ARG A 293 -23.39 9.87 22.53
C ARG A 293 -23.82 8.90 21.43
N SER A 294 -23.19 8.96 20.25
CA SER A 294 -23.47 8.02 19.16
C SER A 294 -22.91 6.62 19.43
N VAL A 295 -21.76 6.54 20.10
CA VAL A 295 -20.99 5.31 20.43
C VAL A 295 -21.59 4.63 21.67
N GLY A 296 -22.00 5.39 22.68
CA GLY A 296 -22.44 4.91 23.99
C GLY A 296 -23.68 4.01 23.98
N ARG A 297 -24.45 3.97 22.89
CA ARG A 297 -25.57 3.01 22.73
C ARG A 297 -25.12 1.61 22.33
N SER A 298 -23.86 1.43 21.92
CA SER A 298 -23.41 0.22 21.22
C SER A 298 -22.07 -0.33 21.69
N VAL A 299 -21.38 0.38 22.60
CA VAL A 299 -19.98 0.12 22.94
C VAL A 299 -19.83 -0.45 24.35
N PRO A 300 -19.42 -1.73 24.50
CA PRO A 300 -19.15 -2.32 25.80
C PRO A 300 -17.79 -1.94 26.38
N ARG A 301 -16.89 -1.35 25.58
CA ARG A 301 -15.52 -1.01 25.99
C ARG A 301 -15.07 0.31 25.37
N PHE A 302 -14.82 1.31 26.20
CA PHE A 302 -14.30 2.60 25.79
C PHE A 302 -12.89 2.80 26.37
N LYS A 303 -11.95 3.28 25.55
CA LYS A 303 -10.59 3.56 26.01
C LYS A 303 -10.14 4.93 25.51
N LEU A 304 -10.06 5.87 26.43
CA LEU A 304 -9.52 7.20 26.18
C LEU A 304 -8.04 7.20 26.58
N ILE A 305 -7.15 7.52 25.65
CA ILE A 305 -5.72 7.71 25.92
C ILE A 305 -5.42 9.17 25.59
N ILE A 306 -5.17 9.97 26.63
CA ILE A 306 -4.83 11.38 26.45
C ILE A 306 -3.31 11.48 26.53
N TRP A 307 -2.69 11.91 25.43
CA TRP A 307 -1.26 12.22 25.40
C TRP A 307 -1.12 13.70 25.75
N SER A 308 -0.78 14.00 27.00
CA SER A 308 -0.44 15.35 27.45
C SER A 308 1.07 15.53 27.36
N PRO A 309 1.60 16.48 26.56
CA PRO A 309 2.96 16.95 26.77
C PRO A 309 2.96 17.73 28.09
N ILE A 310 3.33 17.08 29.19
CA ILE A 310 3.61 17.81 30.42
C ILE A 310 4.85 18.66 30.10
N THR A 311 4.68 19.98 30.03
CA THR A 311 5.80 20.92 30.07
C THR A 311 6.37 20.91 31.49
N THR A 312 7.04 19.84 31.88
CA THR A 312 7.95 19.85 33.01
C THR A 312 9.35 20.03 32.45
N SER A 313 9.84 21.26 32.53
CA SER A 313 11.27 21.50 32.57
C SER A 313 11.84 20.64 33.69
N LEU A 314 12.60 19.61 33.30
CA LEU A 314 13.38 18.65 34.10
C LEU A 314 12.78 17.23 34.19
N SER A 315 13.65 16.30 33.80
CA SER A 315 13.62 14.82 33.82
C SER A 315 12.65 14.10 32.87
N ASN A 316 13.29 13.36 31.94
CA ASN A 316 12.75 12.34 31.06
C ASN A 316 11.98 11.27 31.84
N GLU A 317 10.65 11.34 31.91
CA GLU A 317 9.75 10.18 31.86
C GLU A 317 8.41 10.66 31.27
N ASP A 318 8.03 10.15 30.09
CA ASP A 318 6.73 10.40 29.48
C ASP A 318 5.63 9.71 30.30
N GLU A 319 4.88 10.47 31.10
CA GLU A 319 3.79 9.93 31.90
C GLU A 319 2.50 9.82 31.05
N VAL A 320 2.07 8.58 30.78
CA VAL A 320 0.83 8.28 30.02
C VAL A 320 -0.35 8.18 30.98
N MET A 321 -1.26 9.16 30.98
CA MET A 321 -2.55 9.01 31.64
C MET A 321 -3.51 8.16 30.79
N VAL A 322 -3.64 6.88 31.15
CA VAL A 322 -4.67 5.99 30.60
C VAL A 322 -5.91 6.04 31.50
N THR A 323 -6.89 6.87 31.16
CA THR A 323 -8.22 6.79 31.79
C THR A 323 -9.11 5.83 31.00
N SER A 324 -9.17 4.57 31.44
CA SER A 324 -10.17 3.63 30.96
C SER A 324 -11.51 3.89 31.66
N PHE A 325 -12.51 4.36 30.94
CA PHE A 325 -13.89 4.36 31.43
C PHE A 325 -14.59 3.12 30.86
N ILE A 326 -14.96 2.19 31.74
CA ILE A 326 -15.89 1.11 31.39
C ILE A 326 -17.27 1.72 31.56
N GLY A 327 -18.02 1.88 30.46
CA GLY A 327 -19.41 2.32 30.53
C GLY A 327 -20.27 1.18 31.07
N GLU A 328 -20.98 1.43 32.17
CA GLU A 328 -22.18 0.67 32.56
C GLU A 328 -23.40 1.17 31.77
#